data_AF-A0A349MZ02-F1
#
_entry.id   AF-A0A349MZ02-F1
#
_cell.length_a   1.000
_cell.length_b   1.000
_cell.length_c   1.000
_cell.angle_alpha   90.00
_cell.angle_beta   90.00
_cell.angle_gamma   90.00
#
_symmetry.space_group_name_H-M   'P 1'
#
loop_
_entity.id
_entity.type
_entity.pdbx_description
1 polymer ?
#
loop_
_entity_poly.entity_id
_entity_poly.type
_entity_poly.pdbx_seq_one_letter_code
_entity_poly.pdbx_strand_id
1 'polypeptide(L)'
;MSSITYSERIKIETFCELGLTNIQMAERLKRSPSTISYELSRCQPYQAELAQANAEYKRAHCGRKTNLNAKLKQTILNHLRLSL
;
A
#
# COMPACT_ATOMS: atom_id res chain seq x y z
N MET A 1 -13.39 0.58 -0.09
CA MET A 1 -12.50 -0.42 -0.74
C MET A 1 -11.36 -0.73 0.22
N SER A 2 -11.32 -1.93 0.80
CA SER A 2 -10.22 -2.37 1.67
C SER A 2 -9.01 -2.75 0.83
N SER A 3 -7.79 -2.49 1.32
CA SER A 3 -6.56 -2.91 0.64
C SER A 3 -6.49 -4.44 0.56
N ILE A 4 -5.84 -4.96 -0.48
CA ILE A 4 -5.39 -6.36 -0.53
C ILE A 4 -4.41 -6.56 0.63
N THR A 5 -4.65 -7.61 1.43
CA THR A 5 -3.83 -8.06 2.55
C THR A 5 -2.62 -8.85 2.06
N TYR A 6 -1.61 -9.04 2.90
CA TYR A 6 -0.45 -9.86 2.55
C TYR A 6 -0.84 -11.31 2.24
N SER A 7 -1.74 -11.92 3.04
CA SER A 7 -2.24 -13.28 2.78
C SER A 7 -2.98 -13.41 1.46
N GLU A 8 -3.68 -12.37 1.02
CA GLU A 8 -4.32 -12.36 -0.31
C GLU A 8 -3.27 -12.26 -1.43
N ARG A 9 -2.16 -11.54 -1.25
CA ARG A 9 -1.06 -11.49 -2.23
C ARG A 9 -0.42 -12.86 -2.45
N ILE A 10 -0.15 -13.59 -1.37
CA ILE A 10 0.39 -14.95 -1.44
C ILE A 10 -0.57 -15.86 -2.24
N LYS A 11 -1.88 -15.76 -2.00
CA LYS A 11 -2.88 -16.50 -2.78
C LYS A 11 -2.89 -16.08 -4.26
N ILE A 12 -2.77 -14.79 -4.57
CA ILE A 12 -2.71 -14.28 -5.95
C ILE A 12 -1.47 -14.84 -6.66
N GLU A 13 -0.31 -14.85 -6.00
CA GLU A 13 0.92 -15.43 -6.54
C GLU A 13 0.74 -16.92 -6.89
N THR A 14 0.20 -17.71 -5.97
CA THR A 14 -0.16 -19.11 -6.25
C THR A 14 -1.16 -19.24 -7.39
N PHE A 15 -2.14 -18.33 -7.51
CA PHE A 15 -3.12 -18.36 -8.60
C PHE A 15 -2.50 -18.00 -9.95
N CYS A 16 -1.51 -17.11 -9.99
CA CYS A 16 -0.73 -16.81 -11.19
C CYS A 16 0.04 -18.05 -11.66
N GLU A 17 0.71 -18.76 -10.76
CA GLU A 17 1.43 -20.00 -11.07
C GLU A 17 0.50 -21.10 -11.60
N LEU A 18 -0.71 -21.18 -11.07
CA LEU A 18 -1.76 -22.09 -11.51
C LEU A 18 -2.49 -21.63 -12.79
N GLY A 19 -2.14 -20.49 -13.37
CA GLY A 19 -2.70 -19.98 -14.63
C GLY A 19 -4.16 -19.52 -14.54
N LEU A 20 -4.63 -19.12 -13.35
CA LEU A 20 -6.00 -18.62 -13.20
C LEU A 20 -6.19 -17.27 -13.88
N THR A 21 -7.40 -17.02 -14.35
CA THR A 21 -7.82 -15.71 -14.87
C THR A 21 -8.17 -14.73 -13.75
N ASN A 22 -8.11 -13.42 -14.03
CA ASN A 22 -8.46 -12.38 -13.06
C ASN A 22 -9.89 -12.54 -12.47
N ILE A 23 -10.83 -13.05 -13.26
CA ILE A 23 -12.21 -13.30 -12.83
C ILE A 23 -12.24 -14.43 -11.79
N GLN A 24 -11.58 -15.55 -12.07
CA GLN A 24 -11.50 -16.69 -11.15
C GLN A 24 -10.81 -16.31 -9.83
N MET A 25 -9.74 -15.51 -9.89
CA MET A 25 -9.06 -15.02 -8.69
C MET A 25 -9.98 -14.11 -7.87
N ALA A 26 -10.70 -13.20 -8.54
CA ALA A 26 -11.62 -12.26 -7.91
C ALA A 26 -12.75 -12.98 -7.16
N GLU A 27 -13.35 -13.99 -7.78
CA GLU A 27 -14.38 -14.83 -7.16
C GLU A 27 -13.87 -15.56 -5.91
N ARG A 28 -12.69 -16.21 -6.01
CA ARG A 28 -12.08 -16.95 -4.89
C ARG A 28 -11.72 -16.05 -3.70
N LEU A 29 -11.28 -14.82 -3.98
CA LEU A 29 -10.90 -13.84 -2.95
C LEU A 29 -12.05 -12.94 -2.51
N LYS A 30 -13.24 -13.08 -3.12
CA LYS A 30 -14.40 -12.19 -2.90
C LYS A 30 -14.02 -10.71 -3.11
N ARG A 31 -13.21 -10.43 -4.14
CA ARG A 31 -12.78 -9.09 -4.56
C ARG A 31 -13.37 -8.75 -5.93
N SER A 32 -13.30 -7.49 -6.33
CA SER A 32 -13.67 -7.11 -7.70
C SER A 32 -12.54 -7.51 -8.68
N PRO A 33 -12.86 -7.88 -9.93
CA PRO A 33 -11.85 -8.11 -10.97
C PRO A 33 -10.92 -6.92 -11.18
N SER A 34 -11.42 -5.69 -11.03
CA SER A 34 -10.62 -4.46 -11.06
C SER A 34 -9.59 -4.39 -9.94
N THR A 35 -9.92 -4.89 -8.74
CA THR A 35 -8.96 -4.95 -7.62
C THR A 35 -7.82 -5.91 -7.93
N ILE A 36 -8.13 -7.09 -8.51
CA ILE A 36 -7.12 -8.06 -8.93
C ILE A 36 -6.23 -7.48 -10.03
N SER A 37 -6.82 -6.87 -11.06
CA SER A 37 -6.07 -6.24 -12.16
C SER A 37 -5.11 -5.17 -11.66
N TYR A 38 -5.59 -4.28 -10.77
CA TYR A 38 -4.75 -3.26 -10.16
C TYR A 38 -3.61 -3.86 -9.33
N GLU A 39 -3.87 -4.92 -8.58
CA GLU A 39 -2.84 -5.60 -7.79
C GLU A 39 -1.77 -6.26 -8.69
N LEU A 40 -2.17 -6.96 -9.75
CA LEU A 40 -1.27 -7.61 -10.72
C LEU A 40 -0.40 -6.60 -11.49
N SER A 41 -0.86 -5.36 -11.64
CA SER A 41 -0.08 -4.29 -12.27
C SER A 41 1.07 -3.75 -11.41
N ARG A 42 1.18 -4.16 -10.13
CA ARG A 42 2.23 -3.66 -9.22
C ARG A 42 3.64 -4.13 -9.58
N CYS A 43 3.78 -5.32 -10.15
CA CYS A 43 5.06 -5.94 -10.51
C CYS A 43 4.85 -7.00 -11.60
N GLN A 44 5.87 -7.21 -12.44
CA GLN A 44 5.92 -8.24 -13.48
C GLN A 44 7.32 -8.89 -13.52
N PRO A 45 7.44 -10.23 -13.37
CA PRO A 45 6.38 -11.18 -13.02
C PRO A 45 5.75 -10.88 -11.65
N TYR A 46 4.52 -11.37 -11.41
CA TYR A 46 3.84 -11.10 -10.14
C TYR A 46 4.54 -11.86 -9.00
N GLN A 47 4.96 -11.13 -7.97
CA GLN A 47 5.55 -11.69 -6.76
C GLN A 47 4.94 -11.03 -5.52
N ALA A 48 4.47 -11.84 -4.57
CA ALA A 48 3.72 -11.34 -3.42
C ALA A 48 4.57 -10.41 -2.54
N GLU A 49 5.84 -10.76 -2.33
CA GLU A 49 6.79 -9.96 -1.55
C GLU A 49 7.07 -8.60 -2.19
N LEU A 50 7.30 -8.56 -3.51
CA LEU A 50 7.54 -7.30 -4.23
C LEU A 50 6.28 -6.41 -4.23
N ALA A 51 5.10 -7.00 -4.43
CA ALA A 51 3.84 -6.27 -4.37
C ALA A 51 3.57 -5.69 -2.97
N GLN A 52 3.94 -6.43 -1.90
CA GLN A 52 3.87 -5.96 -0.52
C GLN A 52 4.84 -4.80 -0.28
N ALA A 53 6.11 -4.95 -0.65
CA ALA A 53 7.12 -3.90 -0.49
C ALA A 53 6.72 -2.62 -1.26
N ASN A 54 6.16 -2.74 -2.46
CA ASN A 54 5.63 -1.62 -3.22
C ASN A 54 4.47 -0.91 -2.48
N ALA A 55 3.56 -1.68 -1.89
CA ALA A 55 2.44 -1.15 -1.13
C ALA A 55 2.91 -0.40 0.14
N GLU A 56 3.90 -0.95 0.85
CA GLU A 56 4.51 -0.33 2.02
C GLU A 56 5.29 0.94 1.67
N TYR A 57 6.10 0.90 0.61
CA TYR A 57 6.81 2.07 0.09
C TYR A 57 5.84 3.21 -0.24
N LYS A 58 4.78 2.92 -1.02
CA LYS A 58 3.76 3.93 -1.35
C LYS A 58 3.04 4.44 -0.10
N ARG A 59 2.78 3.59 0.89
CA ARG A 59 2.15 3.98 2.16
C ARG A 59 3.06 4.90 2.98
N ALA A 60 4.36 4.60 3.08
CA ALA A 60 5.31 5.45 3.79
C ALA A 60 5.46 6.84 3.13
N HIS A 61 5.25 6.91 1.81
CA HIS A 61 5.38 8.16 1.04
C HIS A 61 4.06 8.89 0.82
N CYS A 62 2.91 8.31 1.18
CA CYS A 62 1.62 8.95 1.09
C CYS A 62 1.41 10.01 2.20
N GLY A 63 0.34 10.79 2.08
CA GLY A 63 -0.03 11.82 3.05
C GLY A 63 0.51 13.21 2.73
N ARG A 64 -0.07 14.20 3.39
CA ARG A 64 0.29 15.61 3.23
C ARG A 64 1.65 15.86 3.85
N LYS A 65 2.61 16.30 3.03
CA LYS A 65 3.92 16.71 3.54
C LYS A 65 3.76 17.94 4.44
N THR A 66 4.41 17.90 5.60
CA THR A 66 4.35 19.00 6.57
C THR A 66 5.27 20.12 6.16
N ASN A 67 4.81 21.37 6.20
CA ASN A 67 5.68 22.55 6.11
C ASN A 67 6.48 22.81 7.40
N LEU A 68 6.35 21.93 8.40
CA LEU A 68 7.06 22.01 9.67
C LEU A 68 8.55 21.69 9.46
N ASN A 69 9.37 22.72 9.34
CA ASN A 69 10.81 22.60 9.37
C ASN A 69 11.35 22.75 10.80
N ALA A 70 12.63 22.39 11.02
CA ALA A 70 13.24 22.42 12.35
C ALA A 70 13.19 23.80 13.02
N LYS A 71 13.38 24.88 12.24
CA LYS A 71 13.30 26.26 12.72
C LYS A 71 11.89 26.60 13.20
N LEU A 72 10.88 26.30 12.40
CA LEU A 72 9.48 26.54 12.73
C LEU A 72 9.06 25.73 13.97
N LYS A 73 9.52 24.48 14.08
CA LYS A 73 9.31 23.65 15.27
C LYS A 73 9.90 24.31 16.52
N GLN A 74 11.15 24.80 16.44
CA GLN A 74 11.79 25.47 17.57
C GLN A 74 11.09 26.78 17.95
N THR A 75 10.66 27.58 16.97
CA THR A 75 9.89 28.81 17.21
C THR A 75 8.60 28.51 17.96
N ILE A 76 7.82 27.51 17.51
CA ILE A 76 6.58 27.09 18.16
C ILE A 76 6.87 26.65 19.61
N LEU A 77 7.87 25.81 19.83
CA LEU A 77 8.22 25.30 21.17
C LEU A 77 8.66 26.43 22.11
N ASN A 78 9.43 27.40 21.62
CA ASN A 78 9.88 28.53 22.42
C ASN A 78 8.69 29.41 22.85
N HIS A 79 7.77 29.74 21.94
CA HIS A 79 6.58 30.52 22.28
C HIS A 79 5.69 29.81 23.31
N LEU A 80 5.49 28.50 23.18
CA LEU A 80 4.71 27.73 24.14
C LEU A 80 5.34 27.72 25.54
N ARG A 81 6.68 27.62 25.63
CA ARG A 81 7.41 27.66 26.91
C ARG A 81 7.39 29.03 27.58
N LEU A 82 7.34 30.11 26.80
CA LEU A 82 7.28 31.48 27.31
C LEU A 82 5.86 31.92 27.69
N SER A 83 4.86 31.10 27.36
CA SER A 83 3.44 31.36 27.67
C SER A 83 2.95 30.58 28.91
N LEU A 84 3.85 29.87 29.60
CA LEU A 84 3.66 29.17 30.87
C LEU A 84 4.47 29.89 31.96
#